data_AF-A0A7S2VF85-F1
#
_entry.id   AF-A0A7S2VF85-F1
#
_cell.length_a   1.000
_cell.length_b   1.000
_cell.length_c   1.000
_cell.angle_alpha   90.00
_cell.angle_beta   90.00
_cell.angle_gamma   90.00
#
_symmetry.space_group_name_H-M   'P 1'
#
loop_
_entity.id
_entity.type
_entity.pdbx_description
1 polymer ?
#
loop_
_entity_poly.entity_id
_entity_poly.type
_entity_poly.pdbx_seq_one_letter_code
_entity_poly.pdbx_strand_id
1 'polypeptide(L)'
;MNRQPTLHKPGIMAHRVRVLHNPTQKTIRMHYANCNTYNADFDGDEMNCHFPQSDVARAEAYYIARTDLQYIVPTDGSPLRGLIQDHVVGGVKLTKRDTFLEKWEYQQLVFTSLASLPGLEVIRSDVDIELMPPAIVKPRELWTGKQVVSTLLLHMQKGSDHDDATFCNFGGISMERKAKTPGTAFGSTSAEE
;
A
#
# COMPACT_ATOMS: atom_id res chain seq x y z
N MET A 1 -13.68 12.88 -6.26
CA MET A 1 -12.70 13.13 -7.34
C MET A 1 -13.18 12.49 -8.62
N ASN A 2 -13.10 13.22 -9.72
CA ASN A 2 -13.54 12.78 -11.04
C ASN A 2 -12.55 13.23 -12.12
N ARG A 3 -12.24 12.36 -13.08
CA ARG A 3 -11.49 12.72 -14.30
C ARG A 3 -12.43 12.60 -15.50
N GLN A 4 -12.42 13.62 -16.36
CA GLN A 4 -13.21 13.62 -17.60
C GLN A 4 -12.37 13.09 -18.78
N PRO A 5 -12.97 12.36 -19.73
CA PRO A 5 -14.35 11.84 -19.73
C PRO A 5 -14.53 10.64 -18.79
N THR A 6 -15.69 10.52 -18.15
CA THR A 6 -15.98 9.41 -17.23
C THR A 6 -16.60 8.23 -17.97
N LEU A 7 -15.79 7.24 -18.30
CA LEU A 7 -16.20 6.08 -19.11
C LEU A 7 -16.79 4.92 -18.28
N HIS A 8 -16.46 4.86 -16.99
CA HIS A 8 -16.88 3.77 -16.11
C HIS A 8 -17.04 4.27 -14.67
N LYS A 9 -17.76 3.52 -13.83
CA LYS A 9 -18.03 3.85 -12.43
C LYS A 9 -16.77 4.26 -11.63
N PRO A 10 -15.63 3.55 -11.72
CA PRO A 10 -14.41 3.97 -11.01
C PRO A 10 -13.83 5.33 -11.45
N GLY A 11 -14.30 5.92 -12.54
CA GLY A 11 -13.89 7.25 -13.00
C GLY A 11 -14.41 8.39 -12.11
N ILE A 12 -15.27 8.09 -11.13
CA ILE A 12 -15.62 8.97 -10.01
C ILE A 12 -15.57 8.18 -8.70
N MET A 13 -14.77 8.64 -7.74
CA MET A 13 -14.68 8.00 -6.42
C MET A 13 -14.53 9.05 -5.32
N ALA A 14 -14.91 8.66 -4.11
CA ALA A 14 -14.72 9.43 -2.89
C ALA A 14 -13.34 9.16 -2.29
N HIS A 15 -12.66 10.24 -1.92
CA HIS A 15 -11.35 10.23 -1.25
C HIS A 15 -11.47 10.93 0.09
N ARG A 16 -10.68 10.49 1.08
CA ARG A 16 -10.54 11.23 2.34
C ARG A 16 -9.66 12.45 2.10
N VAL A 17 -10.14 13.62 2.53
CA VAL A 17 -9.39 14.87 2.38
C VAL A 17 -8.22 14.90 3.37
N ARG A 18 -7.03 15.23 2.88
CA ARG A 18 -5.87 15.60 3.69
C ARG A 18 -5.33 16.93 3.20
N VAL A 19 -5.40 17.96 4.05
CA VAL A 19 -4.88 19.29 3.72
C VAL A 19 -3.36 19.27 3.82
N LEU A 20 -2.70 19.64 2.72
CA LEU A 20 -1.26 19.82 2.68
C LEU A 20 -0.96 21.30 2.92
N HIS A 21 -0.31 21.60 4.04
CA HIS A 21 -0.09 22.98 4.50
C HIS A 21 1.08 23.69 3.81
N ASN A 22 1.79 23.02 2.89
CA ASN A 22 2.90 23.63 2.19
C ASN A 22 2.38 24.68 1.19
N PRO A 23 2.66 25.97 1.39
CA PRO A 23 2.10 27.04 0.57
C PRO A 23 2.59 27.04 -0.89
N THR A 24 3.63 26.28 -1.21
CA THR A 24 4.10 26.14 -2.60
C THR A 24 3.23 25.19 -3.42
N GLN A 25 2.42 24.35 -2.78
CA GLN A 25 1.54 23.41 -3.46
C GLN A 25 0.27 24.12 -3.94
N LYS A 26 0.11 24.20 -5.26
CA LYS A 26 -1.06 24.82 -5.92
C LYS A 26 -1.91 23.81 -6.69
N THR A 27 -1.58 22.53 -6.59
CA THR A 27 -2.22 21.44 -7.32
C THR A 27 -2.79 20.41 -6.34
N ILE A 28 -3.83 19.71 -6.77
CA ILE A 28 -4.28 18.51 -6.09
C ILE A 28 -3.17 17.45 -6.13
N ARG A 29 -3.02 16.68 -5.04
CA ARG A 29 -2.07 15.56 -4.98
C ARG A 29 -2.83 14.26 -4.74
N MET A 30 -2.42 13.24 -5.47
CA MET A 30 -3.04 11.92 -5.48
C MET A 30 -1.95 10.84 -5.40
N HIS A 31 -2.27 9.73 -4.73
CA HIS A 31 -1.39 8.57 -4.71
C HIS A 31 -1.43 7.79 -6.04
N TYR A 32 -0.26 7.32 -6.50
CA TYR A 32 -0.09 6.58 -7.77
C TYR A 32 -1.00 5.36 -7.93
N ALA A 33 -1.40 4.72 -6.82
CA ALA A 33 -2.28 3.56 -6.84
C ALA A 33 -3.68 3.84 -7.44
N ASN A 34 -4.06 5.11 -7.60
CA ASN A 34 -5.33 5.51 -8.19
C ASN A 34 -5.20 5.91 -9.68
N CYS A 35 -3.99 6.05 -10.21
CA CYS A 35 -3.76 6.51 -11.59
C CYS A 35 -4.45 5.63 -12.63
N ASN A 36 -4.28 4.32 -12.52
CA ASN A 36 -4.92 3.36 -13.42
C ASN A 36 -6.44 3.47 -13.38
N THR A 37 -7.02 3.74 -12.20
CA THR A 37 -8.46 3.88 -12.03
C THR A 37 -9.04 5.10 -12.74
N TYR A 38 -8.29 6.21 -12.78
CA TYR A 38 -8.71 7.42 -13.48
C TYR A 38 -8.18 7.51 -14.91
N ASN A 39 -7.34 6.55 -15.32
CA ASN A 39 -6.52 6.63 -16.52
C ASN A 39 -5.70 7.95 -16.58
N ALA A 40 -5.06 8.29 -15.46
CA ALA A 40 -4.28 9.52 -15.28
C ALA A 40 -2.78 9.25 -15.30
N ASP A 41 -1.97 10.15 -15.86
CA ASP A 41 -0.53 10.00 -16.06
C ASP A 41 0.34 11.16 -15.51
N PHE A 42 -0.29 12.18 -14.90
CA PHE A 42 0.37 13.35 -14.30
C PHE A 42 1.16 14.24 -15.27
N ASP A 43 0.75 14.33 -16.54
CA ASP A 43 1.40 15.18 -17.55
C ASP A 43 0.79 16.59 -17.69
N GLY A 44 -0.23 16.91 -16.89
CA GLY A 44 -1.04 18.13 -17.02
C GLY A 44 -2.54 17.90 -16.83
N ASP A 45 -2.96 16.66 -16.60
CA ASP A 45 -4.34 16.28 -16.29
C ASP A 45 -5.05 17.17 -15.25
N GLU A 46 -6.29 17.53 -15.57
CA GLU A 46 -7.21 18.19 -14.66
C GLU A 46 -8.23 17.19 -14.08
N MET A 47 -8.60 17.39 -12.80
CA MET A 47 -9.64 16.59 -12.15
C MET A 47 -10.58 17.46 -11.35
N ASN A 48 -11.87 17.10 -11.39
CA ASN A 48 -12.91 17.78 -10.65
C ASN A 48 -12.97 17.28 -9.19
N CYS A 49 -13.01 18.24 -8.27
CA CYS A 49 -13.22 18.03 -6.85
C CYS A 49 -14.68 18.39 -6.51
N HIS A 50 -15.51 17.38 -6.24
CA HIS A 50 -16.86 17.58 -5.73
C HIS A 50 -16.86 17.44 -4.21
N PHE A 51 -17.48 18.39 -3.51
CA PHE A 51 -17.58 18.41 -2.05
C PHE A 51 -19.04 18.22 -1.61
N PRO A 52 -19.45 16.99 -1.21
CA PRO A 52 -20.82 16.71 -0.78
C PRO A 52 -21.25 17.58 0.41
N GLN A 53 -22.48 18.12 0.36
CA GLN A 53 -23.01 19.05 1.37
C GLN A 53 -23.98 18.41 2.38
N SER A 54 -24.55 17.24 2.09
CA SER A 54 -25.50 16.56 2.97
C SER A 54 -24.88 15.37 3.68
N ASP A 55 -25.37 15.04 4.88
CA ASP A 55 -24.91 13.87 5.63
C ASP A 55 -25.19 12.55 4.89
N VAL A 56 -26.31 12.48 4.15
CA VAL A 56 -26.65 11.32 3.31
C VAL A 56 -25.60 11.15 2.20
N ALA A 57 -25.27 12.21 1.47
CA ALA A 57 -24.25 12.14 0.43
C ALA A 57 -22.85 11.85 1.00
N ARG A 58 -22.56 12.35 2.22
CA ARG A 58 -21.34 11.99 2.94
C ARG A 58 -21.31 10.50 3.27
N ALA A 59 -22.41 9.93 3.77
CA ALA A 59 -22.50 8.50 4.06
C ALA A 59 -22.31 7.64 2.80
N GLU A 60 -22.96 8.00 1.69
CA GLU A 60 -22.76 7.30 0.40
C GLU A 60 -21.31 7.39 -0.08
N ALA A 61 -20.65 8.53 0.11
CA ALA A 61 -19.24 8.70 -0.20
C ALA A 61 -18.34 7.78 0.64
N TYR A 62 -18.61 7.62 1.94
CA TYR A 62 -17.82 6.77 2.84
C TYR A 62 -18.05 5.27 2.63
N TYR A 63 -19.30 4.86 2.40
CA TYR A 63 -19.70 3.46 2.45
C TYR A 63 -20.04 2.84 1.09
N ILE A 64 -20.11 3.63 0.02
CA ILE A 64 -20.44 3.13 -1.33
C ILE A 64 -19.36 3.55 -2.34
N ALA A 65 -19.10 4.85 -2.46
CA ALA A 65 -18.22 5.41 -3.49
C ALA A 65 -16.74 5.51 -3.07
N ARG A 66 -16.38 5.06 -1.86
CA ARG A 66 -15.01 5.11 -1.34
C ARG A 66 -14.06 4.29 -2.22
N THR A 67 -12.86 4.81 -2.44
CA THR A 67 -11.81 4.17 -3.27
C THR A 67 -11.50 2.73 -2.87
N ASP A 68 -11.60 2.41 -1.58
CA ASP A 68 -11.24 1.08 -1.05
C ASP A 68 -12.30 0.03 -1.39
N LEU A 69 -13.54 0.47 -1.62
CA LEU A 69 -14.65 -0.35 -2.09
C LEU A 69 -14.68 -0.50 -3.62
N GLN A 70 -13.78 0.18 -4.33
CA GLN A 70 -13.62 0.12 -5.78
C GLN A 70 -12.28 -0.55 -6.18
N TYR A 71 -11.84 -1.54 -5.39
CA TYR A 71 -10.56 -2.22 -5.61
C TYR A 71 -10.54 -3.06 -6.91
N ILE A 72 -11.67 -3.65 -7.28
CA ILE A 72 -11.81 -4.51 -8.46
C ILE A 72 -12.61 -3.83 -9.58
N VAL A 73 -12.34 -4.23 -10.83
CA VAL A 73 -13.10 -3.82 -12.01
C VAL A 73 -14.42 -4.60 -12.05
N PRO A 74 -15.59 -3.94 -12.25
CA PRO A 74 -16.87 -4.64 -12.35
C PRO A 74 -16.99 -5.59 -13.54
N THR A 75 -16.22 -5.37 -14.60
CA THR A 75 -16.28 -6.12 -15.86
C THR A 75 -15.80 -7.56 -15.72
N ASP A 76 -14.64 -7.76 -15.08
CA ASP A 76 -13.96 -9.06 -15.00
C ASP A 76 -13.47 -9.42 -13.59
N GLY A 77 -13.69 -8.55 -12.60
CA GLY A 77 -13.24 -8.75 -11.23
C GLY A 77 -11.73 -8.60 -11.04
N SER A 78 -10.99 -8.14 -12.05
CA SER A 78 -9.55 -7.93 -11.94
C SER A 78 -9.23 -6.76 -10.97
N PRO A 79 -8.11 -6.80 -10.24
CA PRO A 79 -7.71 -5.71 -9.36
C PRO A 79 -7.29 -4.48 -10.17
N LEU A 80 -7.90 -3.33 -9.87
CA LEU A 80 -7.66 -2.08 -10.58
C LEU A 80 -6.56 -1.23 -9.94
N ARG A 81 -6.46 -1.28 -8.61
CA ARG A 81 -5.54 -0.47 -7.80
C ARG A 81 -4.29 -1.27 -7.46
N GLY A 82 -3.12 -0.67 -7.71
CA GLY A 82 -1.84 -1.31 -7.45
C GLY A 82 -0.68 -0.33 -7.53
N LEU A 83 0.46 -0.73 -6.98
CA LEU A 83 1.69 0.05 -7.07
C LEU A 83 2.31 -0.08 -8.47
N ILE A 84 2.97 0.98 -8.94
CA ILE A 84 3.54 1.07 -10.28
C ILE A 84 5.02 1.48 -10.25
N GLN A 85 5.72 1.21 -11.36
CA GLN A 85 7.07 1.70 -11.67
C GLN A 85 8.08 1.44 -10.53
N ASP A 86 8.57 2.49 -9.87
CA ASP A 86 9.63 2.43 -8.87
C ASP A 86 9.29 1.55 -7.67
N HIS A 87 8.01 1.45 -7.30
CA HIS A 87 7.59 0.56 -6.22
C HIS A 87 7.81 -0.91 -6.59
N VAL A 88 7.60 -1.27 -7.87
CA VAL A 88 7.81 -2.63 -8.37
C VAL A 88 9.30 -2.95 -8.37
N VAL A 89 10.13 -2.01 -8.84
CA VAL A 89 11.59 -2.15 -8.84
C VAL A 89 12.14 -2.22 -7.41
N GLY A 90 11.66 -1.34 -6.54
CA GLY A 90 11.98 -1.31 -5.11
C GLY A 90 11.60 -2.60 -4.42
N GLY A 91 10.41 -3.14 -4.71
CA GLY A 91 9.97 -4.45 -4.24
C GLY A 91 10.93 -5.56 -4.63
N VAL A 92 11.31 -5.67 -5.92
CA VAL A 92 12.28 -6.67 -6.39
C VAL A 92 13.63 -6.53 -5.70
N LYS A 93 14.16 -5.30 -5.58
CA LYS A 93 15.44 -5.06 -4.90
C LYS A 93 15.37 -5.39 -3.42
N LEU A 94 14.30 -5.01 -2.74
CA LEU A 94 14.11 -5.28 -1.32
C LEU A 94 13.99 -6.78 -1.06
N THR A 95 13.17 -7.50 -1.84
CA THR A 95 12.89 -8.91 -1.59
C THR A 95 13.85 -9.88 -2.28
N LYS A 96 14.90 -9.41 -2.95
CA LYS A 96 15.96 -10.27 -3.51
C LYS A 96 16.66 -11.06 -2.39
N ARG A 97 17.21 -12.24 -2.71
CA ARG A 97 17.91 -13.12 -1.76
C ARG A 97 19.13 -12.46 -1.11
N ASP A 98 19.87 -11.63 -1.85
CA ASP A 98 21.12 -11.02 -1.41
C ASP A 98 20.92 -9.74 -0.57
N THR A 99 19.66 -9.35 -0.34
CA THR A 99 19.35 -8.12 0.38
C THR A 99 19.33 -8.40 1.89
N PHE A 100 20.46 -8.07 2.51
CA PHE A 100 20.63 -8.06 3.97
C PHE A 100 20.59 -6.64 4.50
N LEU A 101 19.94 -6.49 5.65
CA LEU A 101 19.72 -5.22 6.34
C LEU A 101 20.29 -5.32 7.75
N GLU A 102 20.94 -4.26 8.18
CA GLU A 102 21.31 -4.08 9.58
C GLU A 102 20.07 -3.81 10.44
N LYS A 103 20.21 -4.00 11.75
CA LYS A 103 19.11 -3.79 12.70
C LYS A 103 18.44 -2.41 12.54
N TRP A 104 19.23 -1.35 12.40
CA TRP A 104 18.70 0.01 12.28
C TRP A 104 17.97 0.24 10.95
N GLU A 105 18.47 -0.32 9.84
CA GLU A 105 17.84 -0.22 8.52
C GLU A 105 16.48 -0.92 8.53
N TYR A 106 16.44 -2.13 9.10
CA TYR A 106 15.22 -2.90 9.27
C TYR A 106 14.20 -2.15 10.14
N GLN A 107 14.62 -1.65 11.31
CA GLN A 107 13.74 -0.87 12.19
C GLN A 107 13.21 0.40 11.52
N GLN A 108 14.07 1.13 10.81
CA GLN A 108 13.69 2.35 10.11
C GLN A 108 12.66 2.06 9.01
N LEU A 109 12.84 1.00 8.22
CA LEU A 109 11.90 0.61 7.18
C LEU A 109 10.54 0.19 7.75
N VAL A 110 10.54 -0.59 8.83
CA VAL A 110 9.31 -1.02 9.52
C VAL A 110 8.57 0.18 10.12
N PHE A 111 9.27 1.06 10.84
CA PHE A 111 8.66 2.25 11.41
C PHE A 111 8.11 3.20 10.34
N THR A 112 8.87 3.41 9.25
CA THR A 112 8.47 4.30 8.15
C THR A 112 7.19 3.83 7.46
N SER A 113 7.01 2.52 7.34
CA SER A 113 5.84 1.95 6.67
C SER A 113 4.61 1.82 7.57
N LEU A 114 4.78 1.65 8.88
CA LEU A 114 3.66 1.46 9.81
C LEU A 114 3.13 2.77 10.43
N ALA A 115 4.01 3.70 10.81
CA ALA A 115 3.64 4.79 11.74
C ALA A 115 4.22 6.17 11.40
N SER A 116 4.98 6.33 10.32
CA SER A 116 5.70 7.58 10.05
C SER A 116 4.82 8.77 9.64
N LEU A 117 3.58 8.52 9.20
CA LEU A 117 2.68 9.58 8.76
C LEU A 117 1.55 9.80 9.77
N PRO A 118 1.55 10.93 10.48
CA PRO A 118 0.48 11.27 11.42
C PRO A 118 -0.91 11.19 10.77
N GLY A 119 -1.83 10.46 11.41
CA GLY A 119 -3.21 10.24 10.96
C GLY A 119 -3.35 9.27 9.77
N LEU A 120 -2.28 8.59 9.37
CA LEU A 120 -2.25 7.50 8.39
C LEU A 120 -1.50 6.27 8.95
N GLU A 121 -1.45 6.15 10.26
CA GLU A 121 -0.90 5.00 10.94
C GLU A 121 -1.68 3.75 10.50
N VAL A 122 -0.93 2.72 10.11
CA VAL A 122 -1.49 1.43 9.67
C VAL A 122 -1.67 0.49 10.86
N ILE A 123 -1.05 0.82 11.99
CA ILE A 123 -1.15 0.11 13.26
C ILE A 123 -2.06 0.86 14.22
N ARG A 124 -2.60 0.13 15.18
CA ARG A 124 -3.30 0.74 16.31
C ARG A 124 -2.32 1.46 17.24
N SER A 125 -2.80 2.53 17.86
CA SER A 125 -2.01 3.32 18.83
C SER A 125 -1.70 2.57 20.13
N ASP A 126 -2.45 1.51 20.44
CA ASP A 126 -2.29 0.65 21.62
C ASP A 126 -1.38 -0.58 21.40
N VAL A 127 -0.80 -0.73 20.20
CA VAL A 127 0.01 -1.90 19.83
C VAL A 127 1.46 -1.52 19.62
N ASP A 128 2.37 -2.21 20.34
CA ASP A 128 3.80 -2.09 20.11
C ASP A 128 4.25 -2.80 18.82
N ILE A 129 5.23 -2.21 18.14
CA ILE A 129 5.83 -2.79 16.94
C ILE A 129 6.74 -3.96 17.33
N GLU A 130 6.32 -5.17 17.01
CA GLU A 130 7.05 -6.40 17.25
C GLU A 130 8.02 -6.69 16.10
N LEU A 131 9.30 -6.88 16.43
CA LEU A 131 10.32 -7.17 15.43
C LEU A 131 10.52 -8.68 15.29
N MET A 132 10.77 -9.13 14.07
CA MET A 132 11.18 -10.51 13.82
C MET A 132 12.62 -10.77 14.31
N PRO A 133 12.97 -12.00 14.70
CA PRO A 133 14.35 -12.35 14.98
C PRO A 133 15.23 -12.21 13.72
N PRO A 134 16.54 -11.91 13.87
CA PRO A 134 17.44 -11.80 12.73
C PRO A 134 17.56 -13.13 11.98
N ALA A 135 17.69 -13.07 10.65
CA ALA A 135 17.92 -14.26 9.83
C ALA A 135 19.34 -14.83 10.01
N ILE A 136 20.30 -13.96 10.30
CA ILE A 136 21.69 -14.33 10.60
C ILE A 136 22.04 -13.72 11.94
N VAL A 137 22.51 -14.54 12.89
CA VAL A 137 22.90 -14.07 14.24
C VAL A 137 24.41 -13.80 14.32
N LYS A 138 25.23 -14.62 13.65
CA LYS A 138 26.70 -14.51 13.64
C LYS A 138 27.22 -14.49 12.20
N PRO A 139 28.30 -13.75 11.88
CA PRO A 139 29.13 -12.92 12.78
C PRO A 139 28.48 -11.60 13.19
N ARG A 140 27.40 -11.20 12.52
CA ARG A 140 26.63 -9.98 12.80
C ARG A 140 25.14 -10.28 12.64
N GLU A 141 24.32 -9.60 13.43
CA GLU A 141 22.87 -9.65 13.29
C GLU A 141 22.42 -8.98 11.99
N LEU A 142 21.82 -9.77 11.10
CA LEU A 142 21.29 -9.30 9.82
C LEU A 142 19.86 -9.81 9.60
N TRP A 143 19.04 -8.94 9.03
CA TRP A 143 17.68 -9.23 8.59
C TRP A 143 17.64 -9.29 7.07
N THR A 144 16.66 -9.97 6.52
CA THR A 144 16.41 -9.97 5.07
C THR A 144 15.31 -8.97 4.72
N GLY A 145 15.31 -8.44 3.50
CA GLY A 145 14.20 -7.60 3.06
C GLY A 145 12.85 -8.33 2.98
N LYS A 146 12.83 -9.67 2.88
CA LYS A 146 11.61 -10.48 3.01
C LYS A 146 11.01 -10.39 4.41
N GLN A 147 11.85 -10.37 5.45
CA GLN A 147 11.39 -10.22 6.84
C GLN A 147 10.72 -8.87 7.07
N VAL A 148 11.15 -7.80 6.38
CA VAL A 148 10.43 -6.50 6.42
C VAL A 148 8.98 -6.71 6.00
N VAL A 149 8.74 -7.29 4.82
CA VAL A 149 7.39 -7.53 4.31
C VAL A 149 6.58 -8.43 5.25
N SER A 150 7.16 -9.51 5.76
CA SER A 150 6.50 -10.38 6.73
C SER A 150 6.10 -9.65 8.00
N THR A 151 6.98 -8.79 8.54
CA THR A 151 6.70 -7.98 9.73
C THR A 151 5.53 -7.04 9.48
N LEU A 152 5.48 -6.41 8.31
CA LEU A 152 4.37 -5.52 7.95
C LEU A 152 3.05 -6.26 7.87
N LEU A 153 3.01 -7.42 7.21
CA LEU A 153 1.79 -8.21 7.10
C LEU A 153 1.28 -8.67 8.48
N LEU A 154 2.18 -9.06 9.38
CA LEU A 154 1.81 -9.44 10.76
C LEU A 154 1.17 -8.28 11.53
N HIS A 155 1.64 -7.04 11.32
CA HIS A 155 1.05 -5.86 11.96
C HIS A 155 -0.26 -5.43 11.30
N MET A 156 -0.36 -5.52 9.98
CA MET A 156 -1.61 -5.22 9.26
C MET A 156 -2.75 -6.15 9.68
N GLN A 157 -2.46 -7.38 10.11
CA GLN A 157 -3.46 -8.31 10.65
C GLN A 157 -4.03 -7.86 12.00
N LYS A 158 -3.28 -7.09 12.79
CA LYS A 158 -3.74 -6.55 14.09
C LYS A 158 -4.73 -5.39 13.92
N GLY A 159 -4.91 -4.90 12.69
CA GLY A 159 -5.81 -3.80 12.34
C GLY A 159 -5.23 -2.42 12.66
N SER A 160 -6.06 -1.40 12.44
CA SER A 160 -5.77 0.02 12.67
C SER A 160 -6.84 0.66 13.56
N ASP A 161 -6.56 1.85 14.08
CA ASP A 161 -7.53 2.62 14.88
C ASP A 161 -8.76 3.08 14.07
N HIS A 162 -8.75 2.88 12.76
CA HIS A 162 -9.87 3.17 11.87
C HIS A 162 -10.83 1.99 11.67
N ASP A 163 -10.49 0.80 12.17
CA ASP A 163 -11.32 -0.40 12.04
C ASP A 163 -12.34 -0.50 13.18
N ASP A 164 -13.54 -1.01 12.86
CA ASP A 164 -14.63 -1.19 13.84
C ASP A 164 -14.28 -2.29 14.85
N ALA A 165 -13.66 -1.89 15.97
CA ALA A 165 -13.52 -2.50 17.32
C ALA A 165 -13.27 -4.02 17.49
N THR A 166 -13.26 -4.83 16.44
CA THR A 166 -13.17 -6.28 16.53
C THR A 166 -11.74 -6.67 16.21
N PHE A 167 -10.93 -6.89 17.24
CA PHE A 167 -9.62 -7.50 17.08
C PHE A 167 -9.83 -8.93 16.57
N CYS A 168 -9.80 -9.09 15.26
CA CYS A 168 -9.89 -10.39 14.64
C CYS A 168 -8.48 -10.98 14.58
N ASN A 169 -8.18 -11.93 15.46
CA ASN A 169 -6.96 -12.72 15.39
C ASN A 169 -7.03 -13.68 14.19
N PHE A 170 -6.85 -13.13 12.99
CA PHE A 170 -6.81 -13.91 11.76
C PHE A 170 -5.48 -14.69 11.69
N GLY A 171 -5.55 -15.93 11.20
CA GLY A 171 -4.34 -16.71 10.92
C GLY A 171 -3.47 -16.05 9.84
N GLY A 172 -2.22 -16.50 9.74
CA GLY A 172 -1.31 -16.09 8.67
C GLY A 172 -1.89 -16.35 7.28
N ILE A 173 -1.57 -15.48 6.31
CA ILE A 173 -1.91 -15.72 4.91
C ILE A 173 -1.03 -16.84 4.34
N SER A 174 -1.65 -17.83 3.70
CA SER A 174 -0.96 -18.88 2.95
C SER A 174 -1.19 -18.65 1.46
N MET A 175 -0.13 -18.53 0.68
CA MET A 175 -0.22 -18.22 -0.74
C MET A 175 0.95 -18.84 -1.53
N GLU A 176 0.62 -19.53 -2.62
CA GLU A 176 1.58 -19.94 -3.65
C GLU A 176 1.33 -19.13 -4.93
N ARG A 177 2.33 -18.37 -5.37
CA ARG A 177 2.26 -17.51 -6.58
C ARG A 177 3.61 -17.45 -7.27
N LYS A 178 3.58 -17.19 -8.58
CA LYS A 178 4.78 -17.00 -9.41
C LYS A 178 5.05 -15.52 -9.64
N ALA A 179 6.33 -15.15 -9.63
CA ALA A 179 6.78 -13.84 -10.06
C ALA A 179 6.88 -13.76 -11.60
N LYS A 180 6.87 -12.54 -12.15
CA LYS A 180 7.11 -12.32 -13.59
C LYS A 180 8.57 -12.51 -13.98
N THR A 181 9.50 -12.34 -13.04
CA THR A 181 10.94 -12.49 -13.29
C THR A 181 11.32 -13.97 -13.25
N PRO A 182 11.92 -14.53 -14.33
CA PRO A 182 12.33 -15.93 -14.33
C PRO A 182 13.50 -16.16 -13.36
N GLY A 183 13.59 -17.37 -12.79
CA GLY A 183 14.66 -17.74 -11.88
C GLY A 183 16.06 -17.59 -12.48
N THR A 184 16.19 -17.81 -13.79
CA THR A 184 17.46 -17.63 -14.53
C THR A 184 18.02 -16.21 -14.47
N ALA A 185 17.18 -15.19 -14.27
CA ALA A 185 17.62 -13.80 -14.13
C ALA A 185 18.41 -13.55 -12.83
N PHE A 186 18.34 -14.47 -11.86
CA PHE A 186 19.07 -14.38 -10.59
C PHE A 186 20.33 -15.26 -10.55
N GLY A 187 20.66 -15.99 -11.62
CA GLY A 187 21.80 -16.88 -11.71
C GLY A 187 21.44 -18.30 -12.16
N SER A 188 22.44 -19.08 -12.56
CA SER A 188 22.27 -20.42 -13.16
C SER A 188 21.78 -21.51 -12.19
N THR A 189 21.69 -21.22 -10.90
CA THR A 189 21.27 -22.17 -9.85
C THR A 189 19.94 -21.82 -9.19
N SER A 190 19.24 -20.77 -9.63
CA SER A 190 17.84 -20.55 -9.27
C SER A 190 16.89 -21.28 -10.23
N ALA A 191 17.22 -22.55 -10.49
CA ALA A 191 16.26 -23.53 -10.96
C ALA A 191 15.62 -24.14 -9.70
N GLU A 192 14.29 -24.10 -9.64
CA GLU A 192 13.42 -24.73 -8.61
C GLU A 192 13.42 -24.00 -7.24
N GLU A 193 12.31 -23.72 -6.57
CA GLU A 193 10.91 -24.17 -6.56
C GLU A 193 9.96 -22.97 -6.43
#